data_AF-A0A957VVH4-F1
#
_entry.id   AF-A0A957VVH4-F1
#
_cell.length_a   1.000
_cell.length_b   1.000
_cell.length_c   1.000
_cell.angle_alpha   90.00
_cell.angle_beta   90.00
_cell.angle_gamma   90.00
#
_symmetry.space_group_name_H-M   'P 1'
#
loop_
_entity.id
_entity.type
_entity.pdbx_description
1 polymer ?
#
loop_
_entity_poly.entity_id
_entity_poly.type
_entity_poly.pdbx_seq_one_letter_code
_entity_poly.pdbx_strand_id
1 'polypeptide(L)' 'MLKERLKSLFSSYDPAIRQIIYEVSELEQRYISMKKPRGIRNEIDEIVTRVAKQELESSRTSELSGQD' A
#
# COMPACT_ATOMS: atom_id res chain seq x y z
N MET A 1 -1.23 16.66 10.57
CA MET A 1 -2.69 16.90 10.55
C MET A 1 -3.34 16.70 9.17
N LEU A 2 -2.74 17.11 8.04
CA LEU A 2 -3.34 16.83 6.71
C LEU A 2 -3.20 15.35 6.28
N LYS A 3 -2.01 14.79 6.45
CA LYS A 3 -1.69 13.38 6.15
C LYS A 3 -2.62 12.39 6.86
N GLU A 4 -2.78 12.55 8.18
CA GLU A 4 -3.69 11.70 8.98
C GLU A 4 -5.16 11.86 8.55
N ARG A 5 -5.57 13.07 8.17
CA ARG A 5 -6.91 13.31 7.62
C ARG A 5 -7.10 12.62 6.27
N LEU A 6 -6.09 12.65 5.40
CA LEU A 6 -6.10 11.94 4.12
C LEU A 6 -6.21 10.43 4.34
N LYS A 7 -5.43 9.87 5.28
CA LYS A 7 -5.51 8.45 5.65
C LYS A 7 -6.91 8.04 6.12
N SER A 8 -7.56 8.90 6.91
CA SER A 8 -8.92 8.62 7.42
C SER A 8 -9.98 8.45 6.33
N LEU A 9 -9.81 9.08 5.16
CA LEU A 9 -10.72 8.95 4.02
C LEU A 9 -10.76 7.53 3.45
N PHE A 10 -9.70 6.76 3.66
CA PHE A 10 -9.57 5.40 3.16
C PHE A 10 -9.84 4.35 4.24
N SER A 11 -10.31 4.74 5.41
CA SER A 11 -10.51 3.84 6.55
C SER A 11 -11.45 2.66 6.25
N SER A 12 -12.43 2.83 5.35
CA SER A 12 -13.36 1.77 4.93
C SER A 12 -12.83 0.83 3.85
N TYR A 13 -11.64 1.11 3.31
CA TYR A 13 -11.07 0.30 2.24
C TYR A 13 -10.46 -0.96 2.82
N ASP A 14 -10.33 -1.97 1.96
CA ASP A 14 -9.62 -3.20 2.25
C ASP A 14 -8.22 -2.93 2.86
N PRO A 15 -7.79 -3.66 3.89
CA PRO A 15 -6.49 -3.44 4.54
C PRO A 15 -5.30 -3.39 3.59
N ALA A 16 -5.25 -4.25 2.57
CA ALA A 16 -4.18 -4.28 1.59
C ALA A 16 -4.22 -3.02 0.71
N ILE A 17 -5.41 -2.59 0.29
CA ILE A 17 -5.57 -1.34 -0.47
C ILE A 17 -5.16 -0.13 0.38
N ARG A 18 -5.54 -0.07 1.66
CA ARG A 18 -5.11 1.01 2.56
C ARG A 18 -3.59 1.08 2.69
N GLN A 19 -2.93 -0.08 2.79
CA GLN A 19 -1.48 -0.15 2.84
C GLN A 19 -0.85 0.44 1.57
N ILE A 20 -1.32 0.05 0.38
CA ILE A 20 -0.84 0.61 -0.90
C ILE A 20 -0.98 2.14 -0.89
N ILE A 21 -2.15 2.66 -0.54
CA ILE A 21 -2.41 4.11 -0.52
C ILE A 21 -1.44 4.83 0.41
N TYR A 22 -1.18 4.28 1.61
CA TYR A 22 -0.28 4.90 2.57
C TYR A 22 1.16 4.94 2.06
N GLU A 23 1.65 3.81 1.55
CA GLU A 23 3.01 3.70 1.04
C GLU A 23 3.25 4.58 -0.20
N VAL A 24 2.29 4.62 -1.12
CA VAL A 24 2.34 5.52 -2.29
C VAL A 24 2.27 6.98 -1.86
N SER A 25 1.47 7.32 -0.84
CA SER A 25 1.44 8.69 -0.30
C SER A 25 2.79 9.12 0.27
N GLU A 26 3.52 8.24 0.96
CA GLU A 26 4.90 8.54 1.41
C GLU A 26 5.85 8.73 0.22
N LEU A 27 5.74 7.86 -0.78
CA LEU A 27 6.53 7.93 -2.01
C LEU A 27 6.32 9.28 -2.72
N GLU A 28 5.07 9.71 -2.89
CA GLU A 28 4.75 11.00 -3.49
C GLU A 28 5.37 12.18 -2.73
N GLN A 29 5.36 12.16 -1.39
CA GLN A 29 5.99 13.21 -0.59
C GLN A 29 7.50 13.29 -0.81
N ARG A 30 8.18 12.18 -1.07
CA ARG A 30 9.63 12.18 -1.42
C ARG A 30 9.90 12.84 -2.77
N TYR A 31 8.94 12.77 -3.69
CA TYR A 31 9.06 13.30 -5.05
C TYR A 31 8.36 14.65 -5.27
N ILE A 32 7.65 15.19 -4.28
CA ILE A 32 6.76 16.35 -4.44
C ILE A 32 7.45 17.62 -4.95
N SER A 33 8.74 17.78 -4.64
CA SER A 33 9.55 18.93 -5.08
C SER A 33 10.22 18.69 -6.44
N MET A 34 10.08 17.51 -7.05
CA MET A 34 10.72 17.17 -8.32
C MET A 34 9.79 17.44 -9.50
N LYS A 35 10.28 18.19 -10.49
CA LYS A 35 9.50 18.54 -11.69
C LYS A 35 9.15 17.33 -12.58
N LYS A 36 10.03 16.30 -12.61
CA LYS A 36 9.86 15.05 -13.38
C LYS A 36 10.62 13.90 -12.69
N PRO A 37 10.07 13.32 -11.61
CA PRO A 37 10.70 12.18 -10.94
C PRO A 37 10.81 10.98 -11.91
N ARG A 38 11.99 10.35 -11.96
CA ARG A 38 12.23 9.11 -12.71
C ARG A 38 12.14 7.94 -11.74
N GLY A 39 11.64 6.79 -12.20
CA GLY A 39 11.60 5.57 -11.39
C GLY A 39 10.42 5.47 -10.41
N ILE A 40 9.67 6.55 -10.18
CA ILE A 40 8.48 6.52 -9.29
C ILE A 40 7.48 5.42 -9.67
N ARG A 41 7.29 5.17 -10.97
CA ARG A 41 6.42 4.11 -11.46
C ARG A 41 6.90 2.72 -11.00
N ASN A 42 8.20 2.45 -11.11
CA ASN A 42 8.76 1.16 -10.70
C ASN A 42 8.61 0.98 -9.18
N GLU A 43 8.82 2.03 -8.39
CA GLU A 43 8.60 1.97 -6.93
C GLU A 43 7.11 1.72 -6.59
N ILE A 44 6.16 2.30 -7.33
CA ILE A 44 4.73 2.00 -7.17
C ILE A 44 4.45 0.53 -7.50
N ASP A 45 4.98 0.04 -8.63
CA ASP A 45 4.78 -1.35 -9.06
C ASP A 45 5.36 -2.35 -8.04
N GLU A 46 6.49 -2.03 -7.42
CA GLU A 46 7.10 -2.80 -6.33
C GLU A 46 6.24 -2.82 -5.07
N ILE A 47 5.67 -1.67 -4.67
CA ILE A 47 4.74 -1.58 -3.53
C ILE A 47 3.53 -2.48 -3.77
N VAL A 48 2.88 -2.34 -4.94
CA VAL A 48 1.69 -3.13 -5.27
C VAL A 48 2.01 -4.62 -5.31
N THR A 49 3.12 -5.00 -5.96
CA THR A 49 3.54 -6.40 -6.05
C THR A 49 3.82 -7.01 -4.69
N ARG A 50 4.51 -6.29 -3.80
CA ARG A 50 4.81 -6.78 -2.45
C ARG A 50 3.54 -6.94 -1.62
N VAL A 51 2.64 -5.95 -1.63
CA VAL A 51 1.40 -6.02 -0.85
C VAL A 51 0.50 -7.15 -1.36
N ALA A 52 0.39 -7.32 -2.67
CA ALA A 52 -0.37 -8.44 -3.25
C ALA A 52 0.19 -9.81 -2.83
N LYS A 53 1.53 -9.97 -2.77
CA LYS A 53 2.16 -11.20 -2.27
C LYS A 53 1.82 -11.45 -0.79
N GLN A 54 1.92 -10.42 0.05
CA GLN A 54 1.60 -10.52 1.48
C GLN A 54 0.14 -10.92 1.71
N GLU A 55 -0.80 -10.37 0.92
CA GLU A 55 -2.22 -10.71 1.01
C GLU A 55 -2.48 -12.18 0.61
N LEU A 56 -1.86 -12.64 -0.48
CA LEU A 56 -1.94 -14.02 -0.93
C LEU A 56 -1.37 -15.02 0.08
N GLU A 57 -0.30 -14.65 0.79
CA GLU A 57 0.30 -15.46 1.85
C GLU A 57 -0.59 -15.49 3.11
N SER A 58 -1.20 -14.36 3.46
CA SER A 58 -2.10 -14.22 4.61
C SER A 58 -3.39 -15.02 4.44
N SER A 59 -3.96 -15.00 3.23
CA SER A 59 -5.14 -15.80 2.88
C SER A 59 -4.85 -17.30 2.98
N ARG A 60 -3.71 -17.77 2.43
CA ARG A 60 -3.31 -19.19 2.52
C ARG A 60 -3.08 -19.67 3.95
N THR A 61 -2.47 -18.82 4.78
CA THR A 61 -2.20 -19.17 6.19
C THR A 61 -3.50 -19.29 6.99
N SER A 62 -4.47 -18.43 6.70
CA SER A 62 -5.79 -18.45 7.35
C SER A 62 -6.59 -19.70 7.00
N GLU A 63 -6.50 -20.18 5.75
CA GLU A 63 -7.14 -21.43 5.30
C GLU A 63 -6.56 -22.68 5.98
N LEU A 64 -5.25 -22.70 6.26
CA LEU A 64 -4.58 -23.82 6.91
C LEU A 64 -4.86 -23.91 8.42
N SER A 65 -5.16 -22.78 9.08
CA SER A 65 -5.45 -22.72 10.52
C SER A 65 -6.91 -23.03 10.90
N GLY A 66 -7.80 -23.21 9.91
CA GLY A 66 -9.23 -23.44 10.12
C GLY A 66 -9.70 -24.89 9.92
N GLN A 67 -8.78 -25.87 9.84
CA GLN A 67 -9.07 -27.28 9.58
C GLN A 67 -9.04 -28.19 10.82
N ASP A 68 -9.00 -27.64 12.03
CA ASP A 68 -9.06 -28.40 13.30
C ASP A 68 -10.45 -28.37 13.96
#